data_AF-A0A423SI39-F1
#
_entry.id   AF-A0A423SI39-F1
#
_cell.length_a   1.000
_cell.length_b   1.000
_cell.length_c   1.000
_cell.angle_alpha   90.00
_cell.angle_beta   90.00
_cell.angle_gamma   90.00
#
_symmetry.space_group_name_H-M   'P 1'
#
loop_
_entity.id
_entity.type
_entity.pdbx_description
1 polymer ?
#
loop_
_entity_poly.entity_id
_entity_poly.type
_entity_poly.pdbx_seq_one_letter_code
_entity_poly.pdbx_strand_id
1 'polypeptide(L)'
;MAEQDFVSNNMMGNGWIGLNDRGTEDDWVWSDNTKVSITNWNDGEPNGNAGNENCGEMRADTGKWNDLPCHLARVFACKSKASATPVSPVQPTTTPYPDCEWGMGGERED
;
A
#
# COMPACT_ATOMS: atom_id res chain seq x y z
N MET A 1 18.70 0.22 -6.09
CA MET A 1 17.52 -0.28 -6.82
C MET A 1 16.87 -1.51 -6.19
N ALA A 2 17.56 -2.30 -5.36
CA ALA A 2 17.03 -3.56 -4.79
C ALA A 2 15.60 -3.52 -4.19
N GLU A 3 15.19 -2.44 -3.51
CA GLU A 3 13.82 -2.30 -3.01
C GLU A 3 12.79 -2.26 -4.16
N GLN A 4 13.10 -1.48 -5.21
CA GLN A 4 12.22 -1.35 -6.38
C GLN A 4 12.14 -2.67 -7.15
N ASP A 5 13.27 -3.37 -7.29
CA ASP A 5 13.32 -4.69 -7.93
C ASP A 5 12.50 -5.73 -7.14
N PHE A 6 12.55 -5.69 -5.81
CA PHE A 6 11.73 -6.56 -4.97
C PHE A 6 10.24 -6.28 -5.19
N VAL A 7 9.83 -5.02 -5.24
CA VAL A 7 8.43 -4.65 -5.45
C VAL A 7 7.95 -5.09 -6.83
N SER A 8 8.68 -4.76 -7.92
CA SER A 8 8.27 -5.09 -9.29
C SER A 8 8.16 -6.60 -9.51
N ASN A 9 9.09 -7.38 -8.99
CA ASN A 9 9.09 -8.84 -9.12
C ASN A 9 7.95 -9.55 -8.37
N ASN A 10 7.34 -8.88 -7.38
CA ASN A 10 6.26 -9.45 -6.58
C ASN A 10 4.89 -8.84 -6.89
N MET A 11 4.82 -7.87 -7.81
CA MET A 11 3.56 -7.30 -8.27
C MET A 11 2.92 -8.18 -9.36
N MET A 12 1.62 -8.48 -9.22
CA MET A 12 0.85 -9.25 -10.19
C MET A 12 0.34 -8.42 -11.40
N GLY A 13 1.01 -7.29 -11.69
CA GLY A 13 0.64 -6.34 -12.74
C GLY A 13 1.09 -4.92 -12.40
N ASN A 14 0.93 -3.97 -13.33
CA ASN A 14 1.24 -2.56 -13.06
C ASN A 14 0.41 -2.08 -11.87
N GLY A 15 1.08 -1.46 -10.90
CA GLY A 15 0.46 -1.19 -9.62
C GLY A 15 0.86 0.13 -9.02
N TRP A 16 -0.02 0.65 -8.18
CA TRP A 16 0.24 1.86 -7.43
C TRP A 16 1.38 1.66 -6.44
N ILE A 17 2.30 2.61 -6.49
CA ILE A 17 3.29 2.85 -5.44
C ILE A 17 2.87 4.13 -4.72
N GLY A 18 3.44 4.40 -3.53
CA GLY A 18 3.05 5.56 -2.73
C GLY A 18 3.41 6.93 -3.33
N LEU A 19 3.90 7.00 -4.56
CA LEU A 19 4.42 8.20 -5.21
C LEU A 19 3.26 9.05 -5.76
N ASN A 20 3.23 10.35 -5.49
CA ASN A 20 2.16 11.26 -5.94
C ASN A 20 2.60 12.72 -5.92
N ASP A 21 1.99 13.57 -6.72
CA ASP A 21 2.18 15.03 -6.73
C ASP A 21 0.84 15.80 -6.56
N ARG A 22 -0.17 15.12 -5.98
CA ARG A 22 -1.55 15.61 -5.80
C ARG A 22 -1.67 16.97 -5.10
N GLY A 23 -0.65 17.39 -4.36
CA GLY A 23 -0.64 18.68 -3.65
C GLY A 23 -0.15 19.83 -4.52
N THR A 24 0.85 19.58 -5.36
CA THR A 24 1.47 20.58 -6.23
C THR A 24 2.05 19.83 -7.42
N GLU A 25 1.55 20.13 -8.61
CA GLU A 25 2.03 19.53 -9.87
C GLU A 25 3.56 19.64 -9.96
N ASP A 26 4.20 18.57 -10.44
CA ASP A 26 5.66 18.40 -10.53
C ASP A 26 6.40 18.28 -9.17
N ASP A 27 5.72 18.45 -8.02
CA ASP A 27 6.30 18.23 -6.68
C ASP A 27 5.95 16.84 -6.13
N TRP A 28 6.69 15.85 -6.62
CA TRP A 28 6.49 14.44 -6.27
C TRP A 28 6.92 14.11 -4.83
N VAL A 29 6.02 13.48 -4.08
CA VAL A 29 6.20 13.04 -2.69
C VAL A 29 5.75 11.59 -2.50
N TRP A 30 6.35 10.91 -1.52
CA TRP A 30 5.82 9.61 -1.06
C TRP A 30 4.66 9.82 -0.07
N SER A 31 3.69 8.91 -0.09
CA SER A 31 2.50 8.94 0.78
C SER A 31 2.81 8.82 2.27
N ASP A 32 4.02 8.39 2.64
CA ASP A 32 4.53 8.38 4.01
C ASP A 32 5.25 9.67 4.42
N ASN A 33 5.19 10.70 3.57
CA ASN A 33 5.86 12.00 3.68
C ASN A 33 7.39 11.94 3.62
N THR A 34 7.96 10.81 3.21
CA THR A 34 9.40 10.77 2.90
C THR A 34 9.69 11.50 1.59
N LYS A 35 10.87 12.12 1.51
CA LYS A 35 11.29 12.84 0.30
C LYS A 35 11.65 11.86 -0.82
N VAL A 36 11.29 12.21 -2.05
CA VAL A 36 11.76 11.52 -3.24
C VAL A 36 13.26 11.81 -3.38
N SER A 37 14.07 10.75 -3.28
CA SER A 37 15.54 10.83 -3.40
C SER A 37 16.08 10.09 -4.63
N ILE A 38 15.24 9.26 -5.24
CA ILE A 38 15.55 8.48 -6.44
C ILE A 38 14.31 8.52 -7.33
N THR A 39 14.53 8.67 -8.62
CA THR A 39 13.49 8.57 -9.65
C THR A 39 13.80 7.41 -10.59
N ASN A 40 12.78 6.64 -10.97
CA ASN A 40 12.88 5.56 -11.95
C ASN A 40 11.79 5.67 -13.03
N TRP A 41 11.54 6.89 -13.49
CA TRP A 41 10.55 7.17 -14.52
C TRP A 41 10.80 6.37 -15.80
N ASN A 42 9.71 5.98 -16.45
CA ASN A 42 9.72 5.44 -17.78
C ASN A 42 10.07 6.54 -18.79
N ASP A 43 10.51 6.13 -19.98
CA ASP A 43 10.95 7.08 -20.99
C ASP A 43 9.75 7.94 -21.43
N GLY A 44 9.85 9.25 -21.19
CA GLY A 44 8.76 10.20 -21.45
C GLY A 44 7.92 10.61 -20.23
N GLU A 45 8.17 10.01 -19.06
CA GLU A 45 7.45 10.28 -17.81
C GLU A 45 8.29 11.13 -16.82
N PRO A 46 7.65 11.81 -15.84
CA PRO A 46 6.21 12.02 -15.75
C PRO A 46 5.74 12.97 -16.84
N ASN A 47 4.60 12.68 -17.46
CA ASN A 47 4.10 13.49 -18.57
C ASN A 47 3.04 14.52 -18.14
N GLY A 48 2.41 14.34 -16.98
CA GLY A 48 1.66 15.26 -16.09
C GLY A 48 0.50 16.07 -16.70
N ASN A 49 0.72 16.63 -17.87
CA ASN A 49 0.01 17.76 -18.44
C ASN A 49 -1.23 17.39 -19.27
N ALA A 50 -1.54 16.11 -19.48
CA ALA A 50 -2.60 15.70 -20.40
C ALA A 50 -3.94 15.36 -19.74
N GLY A 51 -4.01 15.15 -18.41
CA GLY A 51 -5.22 14.54 -17.86
C GLY A 51 -5.34 14.39 -16.35
N ASN A 52 -4.65 15.19 -15.53
CA ASN A 52 -4.72 15.12 -14.06
C ASN A 52 -4.18 13.76 -13.55
N GLU A 53 -2.93 13.46 -13.93
CA GLU A 53 -2.24 12.18 -13.75
C GLU A 53 -1.40 12.15 -12.45
N ASN A 54 -1.98 12.46 -11.30
CA ASN A 54 -1.19 12.78 -10.11
C ASN A 54 -0.71 11.58 -9.26
N CYS A 55 -0.76 10.35 -9.79
CA CYS A 55 -0.41 9.13 -9.06
C CYS A 55 0.61 8.29 -9.82
N GLY A 56 1.68 7.89 -9.13
CA GLY A 56 2.73 7.06 -9.69
C GLY A 56 2.36 5.58 -9.68
N GLU A 57 2.37 4.93 -10.84
CA GLU A 57 2.40 3.47 -10.95
C GLU A 57 3.83 2.96 -11.17
N MET A 58 4.09 1.73 -10.72
CA MET A 58 5.22 0.94 -11.15
C MET A 58 4.77 -0.09 -12.18
N ARG A 59 5.49 -0.18 -13.28
CA ARG A 59 5.27 -1.23 -14.27
C ARG A 59 5.89 -2.54 -13.81
N ALA A 60 5.13 -3.64 -13.85
CA ALA A 60 5.62 -4.94 -13.39
C ALA A 60 6.69 -5.55 -14.33
N ASP A 61 6.69 -5.19 -15.61
CA ASP A 61 7.61 -5.72 -16.61
C ASP A 61 8.99 -5.07 -16.60
N THR A 62 9.06 -3.77 -16.31
CA THR A 62 10.32 -3.00 -16.34
C THR A 62 10.75 -2.43 -14.99
N GLY A 63 9.85 -2.39 -14.01
CA GLY A 63 10.07 -1.69 -12.73
C GLY A 63 10.10 -0.16 -12.85
N LYS A 64 9.97 0.39 -14.07
CA LYS A 64 9.92 1.84 -14.32
C LYS A 64 8.55 2.42 -13.95
N TRP A 65 8.51 3.73 -13.74
CA TRP A 65 7.34 4.42 -13.23
C TRP A 65 6.62 5.23 -14.31
N ASN A 66 5.30 5.25 -14.26
CA ASN A 66 4.48 6.20 -15.01
C ASN A 66 3.64 7.01 -14.04
N ASP A 67 3.24 8.21 -14.42
CA ASP A 67 2.17 8.96 -13.77
C ASP A 67 0.85 8.69 -14.48
N LEU A 68 -0.24 8.57 -13.72
CA LEU A 68 -1.57 8.21 -14.24
C LEU A 68 -2.69 8.81 -13.39
N PRO A 69 -3.93 8.88 -13.91
CA PRO A 69 -5.07 9.34 -13.14
C PRO A 69 -5.31 8.43 -11.94
N CYS A 70 -5.32 9.02 -10.74
CA CYS A 70 -5.42 8.30 -9.46
C CYS A 70 -6.66 7.40 -9.31
N HIS A 71 -7.71 7.64 -10.11
CA HIS A 71 -8.98 6.90 -10.04
C HIS A 71 -8.95 5.55 -10.77
N LEU A 72 -7.86 5.22 -11.48
CA LEU A 72 -7.75 3.94 -12.17
C LEU A 72 -7.63 2.78 -11.17
N ALA A 73 -8.36 1.69 -11.43
CA ALA A 73 -8.26 0.47 -10.65
C ALA A 73 -6.96 -0.27 -11.00
N ARG A 74 -6.07 -0.41 -10.02
CA ARG A 74 -4.80 -1.13 -10.14
C ARG A 74 -4.52 -1.93 -8.87
N VAL A 75 -3.63 -2.91 -8.96
CA VAL A 75 -3.00 -3.50 -7.77
C VAL A 75 -2.15 -2.45 -7.06
N PHE A 76 -1.75 -2.68 -5.82
CA PHE A 76 -0.93 -1.73 -5.06
C PHE A 76 0.03 -2.43 -4.11
N ALA A 77 1.16 -1.78 -3.85
CA ALA A 77 2.10 -2.22 -2.81
C ALA A 77 1.94 -1.41 -1.54
N CYS A 78 1.95 -2.10 -0.39
CA CYS A 78 2.00 -1.49 0.93
C CYS A 78 3.42 -1.60 1.50
N LYS A 79 3.85 -0.57 2.22
CA LYS A 79 5.11 -0.55 2.97
C LYS A 79 4.82 -0.38 4.46
N SER A 80 5.47 -1.19 5.29
CA SER A 80 5.47 -1.04 6.74
C SER A 80 6.87 -1.28 7.28
N LYS A 81 7.15 -0.78 8.49
CA LYS A 81 8.39 -1.13 9.17
C LYS A 81 8.33 -2.61 9.53
N ALA A 82 9.42 -3.34 9.29
CA ALA A 82 9.55 -4.69 9.79
C ALA A 82 9.38 -4.68 11.31
N SER A 83 8.50 -5.52 11.84
CA SER A 83 8.35 -5.69 13.28
C SER A 83 9.67 -6.21 13.85
N ALA A 84 10.27 -5.45 14.76
CA ALA A 84 11.56 -5.78 15.38
C ALA A 84 11.50 -6.97 16.34
N THR A 85 10.32 -7.53 16.60
CA THR A 85 10.17 -8.77 17.36
C THR A 85 10.17 -9.95 16.40
N PRO A 86 11.16 -10.87 16.44
CA PRO A 86 10.90 -12.22 15.96
C PRO A 86 9.68 -12.71 16.73
N VAL A 87 8.59 -12.98 16.00
CA VAL A 87 7.48 -13.77 16.56
C VAL A 87 8.11 -15.11 16.94
N SER A 88 8.47 -15.26 18.22
CA SER A 88 8.63 -16.59 18.80
C SER A 88 7.38 -17.37 18.44
N PRO A 89 7.48 -18.63 17.96
CA PRO A 89 6.29 -19.42 17.67
C PRO A 89 5.46 -19.46 18.94
N VAL A 90 4.33 -18.75 18.94
CA VAL A 90 3.41 -18.74 20.07
C VAL A 90 2.92 -20.17 20.17
N GLN A 91 3.32 -20.87 21.23
CA GLN A 91 2.76 -22.19 21.52
C GLN A 91 1.24 -22.05 21.60
N PRO A 92 0.47 -23.00 21.05
CA PRO A 92 -0.99 -22.94 21.11
C PRO A 92 -1.41 -22.90 22.58
N THR A 93 -1.82 -21.72 23.04
CA THR A 93 -2.34 -21.57 24.39
C THR A 93 -3.79 -22.02 24.31
N THR A 94 -4.04 -23.25 24.74
CA THR A 94 -5.38 -23.81 24.93
C THR A 94 -6.02 -23.12 26.12
N THR A 95 -6.40 -21.86 25.94
CA THR A 95 -7.30 -21.19 26.88
C THR A 95 -8.70 -21.56 26.41
N PRO A 96 -9.48 -22.36 27.16
CA PRO A 96 -10.88 -22.57 26.82
C PRO A 96 -11.57 -21.21 26.86
N TYR A 97 -12.24 -20.88 25.76
CA TYR A 97 -13.09 -19.70 25.62
C TYR A 97 -14.02 -19.59 26.82
N PRO A 98 -14.28 -18.38 27.38
CA PRO A 98 -15.40 -18.21 28.27
C PRO A 98 -16.67 -18.50 27.47
N ASP A 99 -17.43 -19.47 27.95
CA ASP A 99 -18.71 -19.89 27.39
C ASP A 99 -19.63 -18.67 27.22
N CYS A 100 -20.22 -18.53 26.04
CA CYS A 100 -21.22 -17.49 25.77
C CYS A 100 -22.58 -17.99 26.29
N GLU A 101 -22.72 -18.09 27.61
CA GLU A 101 -24.01 -18.36 28.24
C GLU A 101 -24.81 -17.05 28.36
N TRP A 102 -25.48 -16.67 27.27
CA TRP A 102 -26.61 -15.75 27.34
C TRP A 102 -27.74 -16.45 28.07
N GLY A 103 -27.83 -16.21 29.38
CA GLY A 103 -28.93 -16.64 30.22
C GLY A 103 -30.28 -16.16 29.65
N MET A 104 -31.12 -17.11 29.25
CA MET A 104 -32.54 -16.89 29.14
C MET A 104 -33.09 -16.57 30.54
N GLY A 105 -33.74 -15.42 30.69
CA GLY A 105 -34.46 -15.05 31.90
C GLY A 105 -35.20 -13.75 31.65
N GLY A 106 -36.43 -13.85 31.14
CA GLY A 106 -37.32 -12.70 31.05
C GLY A 106 -37.89 -12.35 32.43
N GLU A 107 -38.30 -11.10 32.58
CA GLU A 107 -39.37 -10.65 33.47
C GLU A 107 -39.82 -9.25 33.00
N ARG A 108 -41.12 -9.11 32.73
CA ARG A 108 -41.82 -7.82 32.65
C ARG A 108 -41.96 -7.32 34.08
N GLU A 109 -41.63 -6.06 34.34
CA GLU A 109 -42.39 -5.19 35.25
C GLU A 109 -42.39 -3.76 34.67
N ASP A 110 -43.62 -3.28 34.47
CA ASP A 110 -44.17 -1.91 34.39
C ASP A 110 -43.62 -0.85 33.42
#